data_AF-A0A1E5V7L4-F1
#
_entry.id   AF-A0A1E5V7L4-F1
#
_cell.length_a   1.000
_cell.length_b   1.000
_cell.length_c   1.000
_cell.angle_alpha   90.00
_cell.angle_beta   90.00
_cell.angle_gamma   90.00
#
_symmetry.space_group_name_H-M   'P 1'
#
loop_
_entity.id
_entity.type
_entity.pdbx_description
1 polymer ?
#
loop_
_entity_poly.entity_id
_entity_poly.type
_entity_poly.pdbx_seq_one_letter_code
_entity_poly.pdbx_strand_id
1 'polypeptide(L)' 'MDRPAAPALAASSAGVLPLDAVYEILLLLLGKDLCRLRTVCLLWRNLLSDPQFATAHAARHPGLLIIASY' A
#
# COMPACT_ATOMS: atom_id res chain seq x y z
N MET A 1 -8.63 45.09 7.59
CA MET A 1 -9.36 43.80 7.66
C MET A 1 -8.92 43.01 6.45
N ASP A 2 -7.72 42.45 6.53
CA ASP A 2 -7.07 41.75 5.43
C ASP A 2 -7.48 40.29 5.53
N ARG A 3 -8.40 39.90 4.65
CA ARG A 3 -8.89 38.53 4.49
C ARG A 3 -7.67 37.62 4.24
N PRO A 4 -7.37 36.63 5.09
CA PRO A 4 -6.34 35.66 4.77
C PRO A 4 -6.80 34.90 3.53
N ALA A 5 -6.06 35.04 2.43
CA ALA A 5 -6.21 34.16 1.29
C ALA A 5 -5.98 32.73 1.82
N ALA A 6 -7.03 31.91 1.80
CA ALA A 6 -6.94 30.50 2.09
C ALA A 6 -5.77 29.92 1.27
N PRO A 7 -4.89 29.09 1.85
CA PRO A 7 -3.94 28.37 1.05
C PRO A 7 -4.77 27.51 0.12
N ALA A 8 -4.81 27.89 -1.15
CA ALA A 8 -5.28 27.03 -2.20
C ALA A 8 -4.57 25.71 -1.97
N LEU A 9 -5.36 24.66 -1.73
CA LEU A 9 -4.93 23.29 -1.76
C LEU A 9 -4.14 23.13 -3.06
N ALA A 10 -2.83 23.33 -2.99
CA ALA A 10 -1.89 22.83 -3.95
C ALA A 10 -2.01 21.33 -3.79
N ALA A 11 -3.07 20.79 -4.42
CA ALA A 11 -3.33 19.39 -4.54
C ALA A 11 -1.99 18.83 -5.00
N SER A 12 -1.33 18.12 -4.10
CA SER A 12 -0.02 17.54 -4.31
C SER A 12 -0.19 16.47 -5.39
N SER A 13 -0.19 16.89 -6.64
CA SER A 13 0.02 16.05 -7.80
C SER A 13 1.52 15.76 -7.98
N ALA A 14 2.33 16.06 -6.95
CA ALA A 14 3.71 15.63 -6.85
C ALA A 14 3.74 14.09 -6.83
N GLY A 15 3.90 13.50 -8.02
CA GLY A 15 4.19 12.08 -8.18
C GLY A 15 3.03 11.16 -7.81
N VAL A 16 1.93 11.19 -8.55
CA VAL A 16 0.98 10.07 -8.54
C VAL A 16 1.70 8.85 -9.11
N LEU A 17 2.17 7.97 -8.24
CA LEU A 17 2.76 6.69 -8.64
C LEU A 17 1.70 5.86 -9.39
N PRO A 18 2.04 5.27 -10.55
CA PRO A 18 1.16 4.32 -11.22
C PRO A 18 0.75 3.20 -10.28
N LEU A 19 -0.49 2.71 -10.43
CA LEU A 19 -1.02 1.64 -9.58
C LEU A 19 -0.12 0.38 -9.61
N ASP A 20 0.45 0.06 -10.78
CA ASP A 20 1.40 -1.05 -10.94
C ASP A 20 2.68 -0.86 -10.11
N ALA A 21 3.20 0.37 -10.04
CA ALA A 21 4.37 0.65 -9.21
C ALA A 21 4.04 0.51 -7.71
N VAL A 22 2.86 0.95 -7.30
CA VAL A 22 2.36 0.76 -5.93
C VAL A 22 2.21 -0.73 -5.60
N TYR A 23 1.70 -1.52 -6.55
CA TYR A 23 1.56 -2.96 -6.42
C TYR A 23 2.91 -3.65 -6.21
N GLU A 24 3.92 -3.30 -7.02
CA GLU A 24 5.28 -3.83 -6.89
C GLU A 24 5.94 -3.45 -5.55
N ILE A 25 5.75 -2.22 -5.09
CA ILE A 25 6.25 -1.76 -3.78
C ILE A 25 5.59 -2.59 -2.66
N LEU A 26 4.27 -2.78 -2.71
CA LEU A 26 3.55 -3.58 -1.73
C LEU A 26 4.03 -5.03 -1.68
N LEU A 27 4.38 -5.61 -2.82
CA LEU A 27 4.93 -6.97 -2.87
C LEU A 27 6.29 -7.09 -2.16
N LEU A 28 7.04 -6.00 -1.99
CA LEU A 28 8.33 -6.00 -1.29
C LEU A 28 8.19 -5.89 0.24
N LEU A 29 7.05 -5.44 0.77
CA LEU A 29 6.85 -5.27 2.21
C LEU A 29 6.51 -6.59 2.90
N LEU A 30 7.01 -6.80 4.12
CA LEU A 30 6.66 -7.99 4.92
C LEU A 30 5.17 -7.98 5.30
N GLY A 31 4.56 -9.16 5.42
CA GLY A 31 3.13 -9.32 5.72
C GLY A 31 2.61 -8.52 6.94
N LYS A 32 3.45 -8.27 7.95
CA LYS A 32 3.10 -7.45 9.13
C LYS A 32 2.77 -5.99 8.75
N ASP A 33 3.48 -5.42 7.79
CA ASP A 33 3.31 -4.04 7.37
C ASP A 33 2.08 -3.91 6.44
N LEU A 34 1.80 -4.96 5.66
CA LEU A 34 0.60 -5.07 4.84
C LEU A 34 -0.70 -5.01 5.67
N CYS A 35 -0.71 -5.62 6.85
CA CYS A 35 -1.85 -5.53 7.77
C CYS A 35 -2.13 -4.08 8.21
N ARG A 36 -1.08 -3.27 8.42
CA ARG A 36 -1.23 -1.85 8.77
C ARG A 36 -1.69 -1.03 7.56
N LEU A 37 -1.15 -1.30 6.37
CA LEU A 37 -1.53 -0.64 5.11
C LEU A 37 -3.00 -0.84 4.75
N ARG A 38 -3.57 -2.01 5.06
CA ARG A 38 -5.01 -2.29 4.93
C ARG A 38 -5.92 -1.32 5.68
N THR A 39 -5.41 -0.64 6.70
CA THR A 39 -6.19 0.32 7.51
C THR A 39 -6.03 1.77 7.05
N VAL A 40 -5.13 2.07 6.12
CA VAL A 40 -4.83 3.45 5.70
C VAL A 40 -5.93 4.03 4.82
N CYS A 41 -6.37 3.29 3.78
CA CYS A 41 -7.54 3.68 2.99
C CYS A 41 -8.20 2.48 2.29
N LEU A 42 -9.39 2.69 1.74
CA LEU A 42 -10.18 1.65 1.08
C LEU A 42 -9.49 1.06 -0.16
N LEU A 43 -8.72 1.87 -0.90
CA LEU A 43 -7.97 1.41 -2.08
C LEU A 43 -6.93 0.35 -1.70
N TRP A 44 -6.09 0.64 -0.71
CA TRP A 44 -5.10 -0.33 -0.19
C TRP A 44 -5.79 -1.56 0.37
N ARG A 45 -6.92 -1.39 1.05
CA ARG A 45 -7.69 -2.52 1.58
C ARG A 45 -8.15 -3.47 0.48
N ASN A 46 -8.72 -2.94 -0.60
CA ASN A 46 -9.20 -3.74 -1.72
C ASN A 46 -8.04 -4.44 -2.44
N LEU A 47 -6.96 -3.72 -2.72
CA LEU A 47 -5.80 -4.26 -3.43
C LEU A 47 -5.09 -5.35 -2.62
N LEU A 48 -4.94 -5.17 -1.30
CA LEU A 48 -4.31 -6.15 -0.41
C LEU A 48 -5.23 -7.33 -0.04
N SER A 49 -6.53 -7.23 -0.33
CA SER A 49 -7.48 -8.34 -0.17
C SER A 49 -7.62 -9.18 -1.44
N ASP A 50 -6.95 -8.79 -2.52
CA ASP A 50 -6.97 -9.49 -3.79
C ASP A 50 -6.22 -10.85 -3.68
N PRO A 51 -6.85 -11.96 -4.07
CA PRO A 51 -6.20 -13.28 -4.05
C PRO A 51 -4.99 -13.39 -4.98
N GLN A 52 -4.93 -12.64 -6.09
CA GLN A 52 -3.76 -12.56 -6.95
C GLN A 52 -2.58 -11.88 -6.24
N PHE A 53 -2.87 -10.83 -5.46
CA PHE A 53 -1.84 -10.17 -4.65
C PHE A 53 -1.27 -11.14 -3.62
N ALA A 54 -2.12 -11.89 -2.91
CA ALA A 54 -1.67 -12.89 -1.93
C ALA A 54 -0.77 -13.98 -2.57
N THR A 55 -1.12 -14.44 -3.78
CA THR A 55 -0.35 -15.44 -4.53
C THR A 55 1.01 -14.89 -4.95
N ALA A 56 1.05 -13.67 -5.52
CA ALA A 56 2.29 -13.02 -5.93
C ALA A 56 3.19 -12.69 -4.73
N HIS A 57 2.59 -12.30 -3.61
CA HIS A 57 3.31 -12.03 -2.37
C HIS A 57 3.94 -13.30 -1.78
N ALA A 58 3.20 -14.43 -1.77
CA ALA A 58 3.71 -15.71 -1.31
C ALA A 58 4.87 -16.24 -2.20
N ALA A 59 4.81 -16.01 -3.52
CA ALA A 59 5.88 -16.39 -4.43
C ALA A 59 7.19 -15.60 -4.19
N ARG A 60 7.08 -14.34 -3.75
CA ARG A 60 8.24 -13.47 -3.45
C ARG A 60 8.78 -13.62 -2.04
N HIS A 61 7.96 -14.07 -1.08
CA HIS A 61 8.34 -14.25 0.33
C HIS A 61 8.16 -15.69 0.82
N PRO A 62 8.84 -16.69 0.23
CA PRO A 62 8.72 -18.09 0.65
C PRO A 62 9.17 -18.33 2.10
N GLY A 63 9.97 -17.43 2.69
CA GLY A 63 10.52 -17.57 4.03
C GLY A 63 9.55 -17.35 5.19
N LEU A 64 8.41 -16.68 4.98
CA LEU A 64 7.44 -16.41 6.06
C LEU A 64 6.49 -17.59 6.34
N LEU A 65 6.33 -18.50 5.38
CA LEU A 65 5.54 -19.73 5.57
C LEU A 65 6.31 -20.78 6.39
N ILE A 66 7.64 -20.77 6.35
CA ILE A 66 8.48 -21.73 7.09
C ILE A 66 8.47 -21.40 8.60
N ILE A 67 8.34 -20.13 8.98
CA ILE A 67 8.40 -19.70 10.39
C ILE A 67 7.06 -19.90 11.11
N ALA A 68 5.94 -20.02 10.40
CA ALA A 68 4.62 -20.26 11.00
C ALA A 68 4.35 -21.74 11.34
N SER A 69 5.34 -22.63 11.22
CA SER A 69 5.19 -24.08 11.48
C SER A 69 5.90 -24.58 12.76
N TYR A 70 6.22 -23.70 13.71
CA TYR A 70 6.75 -24.06 15.04
C TYR A 70 5.71 -23.81 16.12
#